data_AF-A0A1Y1Y768-F1
#
_entry.id   AF-A0A1Y1Y768-F1
#
_cell.length_a   1.000
_cell.length_b   1.000
_cell.length_c   1.000
_cell.angle_alpha   90.00
_cell.angle_beta   90.00
_cell.angle_gamma   90.00
#
_symmetry.space_group_name_H-M   'P 1'
#
loop_
_entity.id
_entity.type
_entity.pdbx_description
1 polymer ?
#
loop_
_entity_poly.entity_id
_entity_poly.type
_entity_poly.pdbx_seq_one_letter_code
_entity_poly.pdbx_strand_id
1 'polypeptide(L)'
;MELAAEASELEQEADTVDIEVDNGADLDAASIASQTSTEMYGQEPWETFQHKVSEFCATLFPDVSASMIAIESLRGGGFNRITAVTVKTPEPKKWTLGWLASCFQVLFIAPAKLGDEVKKYILRIPRWGSEGIAYDVAALAFASKAVDYPVPEVVTWELSEKNVLGSGYMLQRRILGENLDDLWLQLNFEQRKCAARQFVALMVHLHSITNPACGIISPTDMPTQNPASGRLWFKLETFEVPCRDTSEEFYQLPRASPAGAQSTLDWMLEQCARWKAYEITAFRRAWEVWDDLVLVAKHMDALGFLPSTDGFHLCHLDLQPRNVMFRVNSPTTVEMTGVLDWDSAIFAPKFVSSRAPFWLWVPESELEDGDETQALRVPENEEGIEFKRIFEVGVDEEFLNYAYAPEYVLARTMFRILKDGLGSNESVAQAMEIVKEWKQLHLDARDENV
;
A
#
# COMPACT_ATOMS: atom_id res chain seq x y z
N MET A 1 2.28 -41.67 15.31
CA MET A 1 2.61 -41.54 16.74
C MET A 1 4.12 -41.46 16.97
N GLU A 2 4.96 -42.16 16.20
CA GLU A 2 6.41 -41.88 16.12
C GLU A 2 6.75 -40.67 15.21
N LEU A 3 6.01 -40.47 14.12
CA LEU A 3 6.15 -39.27 13.26
C LEU A 3 5.69 -37.94 13.91
N ALA A 4 5.04 -38.01 15.08
CA ALA A 4 4.62 -36.82 15.84
C ALA A 4 5.69 -36.39 16.86
N ALA A 5 6.65 -37.26 17.18
CA ALA A 5 7.73 -36.97 18.11
C ALA A 5 8.94 -36.32 17.40
N GLU A 6 9.25 -36.73 16.17
CA GLU A 6 10.31 -36.11 15.35
C GLU A 6 9.94 -34.68 14.85
N ALA A 7 8.65 -34.37 14.72
CA ALA A 7 8.19 -33.01 14.40
C ALA A 7 8.32 -32.06 15.60
N SER A 8 8.14 -32.57 16.82
CA SER A 8 8.24 -31.79 18.06
C SER A 8 9.69 -31.44 18.44
N GLU A 9 10.69 -32.22 18.00
CA GLU A 9 12.11 -31.90 18.24
C GLU A 9 12.65 -30.87 17.22
N LEU A 10 12.07 -30.76 16.03
CA LEU A 10 12.39 -29.70 15.06
C LEU A 10 11.68 -28.37 15.36
N GLU A 11 10.54 -28.40 16.05
CA GLU A 11 9.81 -27.20 16.49
C GLU A 11 10.40 -26.53 17.73
N GLN A 12 11.22 -27.22 18.54
CA GLN A 12 11.90 -26.62 19.70
C GLN A 12 13.14 -25.79 19.36
N GLU A 13 13.67 -25.87 18.14
CA GLU A 13 14.80 -25.03 17.67
C GLU A 13 14.34 -23.75 16.94
N ALA A 14 13.04 -23.58 16.67
CA ALA A 14 12.50 -22.41 15.95
C ALA A 14 11.89 -21.33 16.86
N ASP A 15 11.65 -21.64 18.14
CA ASP A 15 11.11 -20.70 19.13
C ASP A 15 12.19 -20.34 20.15
N THR A 16 12.89 -19.22 19.92
CA THR A 16 13.50 -18.34 20.95
C THR A 16 14.38 -17.28 20.27
N VAL A 17 13.76 -16.20 19.80
CA VAL A 17 14.44 -14.90 19.71
C VAL A 17 13.44 -13.80 20.09
N ASP A 18 13.04 -13.78 21.36
CA ASP A 18 12.65 -12.54 22.03
C ASP A 18 13.95 -11.77 22.32
N ILE A 19 14.18 -10.63 21.69
CA ILE A 19 15.28 -9.74 22.07
C ILE A 19 14.77 -8.31 22.23
N GLU A 20 14.83 -7.85 23.47
CA GLU A 20 14.65 -6.48 23.94
C GLU A 20 15.50 -5.49 23.13
N VAL A 21 14.88 -4.42 22.65
CA VAL A 21 15.57 -3.30 22.01
C VAL A 21 16.20 -2.42 23.08
N ASP A 22 17.50 -2.58 23.30
CA ASP A 22 18.32 -1.68 24.13
C ASP A 22 18.52 -0.34 23.41
N ASN A 23 17.90 0.71 23.93
CA ASN A 23 18.06 2.08 23.45
C ASN A 23 19.30 2.71 24.11
N GLY A 24 20.45 2.65 23.43
CA GLY A 24 21.60 3.42 23.87
C GLY A 24 22.87 3.27 23.04
N ALA A 25 23.05 4.13 22.02
CA ALA A 25 24.28 4.88 21.71
C ALA A 25 24.23 5.44 20.28
N ASP A 26 24.67 6.69 20.12
CA ASP A 26 24.83 7.39 18.85
C ASP A 26 25.68 6.58 17.85
N LEU A 27 25.02 5.96 16.87
CA LEU A 27 25.63 5.34 15.68
C LEU A 27 24.83 5.75 14.44
N ASP A 28 25.54 5.99 13.33
CA ASP A 28 24.98 6.53 12.09
C ASP A 28 23.76 5.73 11.59
N ALA A 29 22.66 6.43 11.31
CA ALA A 29 21.38 5.82 10.88
C ALA A 29 21.50 4.88 9.66
N ALA A 30 22.49 5.11 8.80
CA ALA A 30 22.79 4.25 7.66
C ALA A 30 23.37 2.88 8.07
N SER A 31 24.17 2.81 9.14
CA SER A 31 24.72 1.53 9.63
C SER A 31 23.63 0.68 10.29
N ILE A 32 22.69 1.33 10.99
CA ILE A 32 21.54 0.66 11.63
C ILE A 32 20.61 0.06 10.56
N ALA A 33 20.32 0.80 9.49
CA ALA A 33 19.50 0.29 8.38
C ALA A 33 20.15 -0.88 7.61
N SER A 34 21.49 -0.89 7.50
CA SER A 34 22.26 -1.96 6.85
C SER A 34 22.34 -3.24 7.69
N GLN A 35 22.63 -3.11 8.99
CA GLN A 35 22.69 -4.23 9.93
C GLN A 35 21.34 -4.93 10.04
N THR A 36 20.26 -4.16 10.28
CA THR A 36 18.90 -4.70 10.35
C THR A 36 18.47 -5.41 9.07
N SER A 37 18.81 -4.90 7.88
CA SER A 37 18.44 -5.55 6.62
C SER A 37 19.22 -6.84 6.33
N THR A 38 20.49 -6.91 6.75
CA THR A 38 21.36 -8.06 6.53
C THR A 38 20.98 -9.21 7.48
N GLU A 39 20.82 -8.90 8.76
CA GLU A 39 20.53 -9.88 9.80
C GLU A 39 19.08 -10.38 9.72
N MET A 40 18.12 -9.51 9.38
CA MET A 40 16.70 -9.87 9.33
C MET A 40 16.29 -10.59 8.04
N TYR A 41 16.91 -10.27 6.89
CA TYR A 41 16.45 -10.75 5.57
C TYR A 41 17.52 -11.52 4.77
N GLY A 42 18.71 -11.76 5.34
CA GLY A 42 19.77 -12.53 4.68
C GLY A 42 20.32 -11.89 3.39
N GLN A 43 20.15 -10.58 3.22
CA GLN A 43 20.56 -9.86 2.02
C GLN A 43 22.03 -9.43 2.07
N GLU A 44 22.60 -9.17 0.89
CA GLU A 44 23.94 -8.60 0.77
C GLU A 44 24.06 -7.28 1.56
N PRO A 45 25.06 -7.14 2.47
CA PRO A 45 25.29 -5.91 3.23
C PRO A 45 25.42 -4.67 2.36
N TRP A 46 25.06 -3.50 2.89
CA TRP A 46 25.16 -2.24 2.13
C TRP A 46 26.59 -1.95 1.66
N GLU A 47 27.59 -2.30 2.47
CA GLU A 47 29.00 -2.01 2.23
C GLU A 47 29.49 -2.60 0.91
N THR A 48 28.98 -3.78 0.52
CA THR A 48 29.31 -4.42 -0.76
C THR A 48 28.27 -4.09 -1.83
N PHE A 49 26.99 -4.01 -1.46
CA PHE A 49 25.90 -3.77 -2.42
C PHE A 49 25.95 -2.38 -3.05
N GLN A 50 26.43 -1.36 -2.33
CA GLN A 50 26.56 0.01 -2.84
C GLN A 50 27.40 0.10 -4.13
N HIS A 51 28.33 -0.84 -4.32
CA HIS A 51 29.14 -0.90 -5.55
C HIS A 51 28.29 -1.28 -6.76
N LYS A 52 27.37 -2.25 -6.62
CA LYS A 52 26.42 -2.60 -7.67
C LYS A 52 25.49 -1.45 -8.01
N VAL A 53 24.99 -0.74 -6.97
CA VAL A 53 24.15 0.45 -7.18
C VAL A 53 24.93 1.56 -7.90
N SER A 54 26.20 1.76 -7.55
CA SER A 54 27.06 2.76 -8.20
C SER A 54 27.28 2.45 -9.68
N GLU A 55 27.55 1.19 -10.02
CA GLU A 55 27.70 0.73 -11.40
C GLU A 55 26.38 0.83 -12.18
N PHE A 56 25.26 0.47 -11.55
CA PHE A 56 23.92 0.68 -12.09
C PHE A 56 23.67 2.17 -12.42
N CYS A 57 23.95 3.08 -11.48
CA CYS A 57 23.78 4.51 -11.68
C CYS A 57 24.68 5.06 -12.79
N ALA A 58 25.93 4.58 -12.91
CA ALA A 58 26.83 4.97 -13.98
C ALA A 58 26.33 4.54 -15.37
N THR A 59 25.64 3.39 -15.43
CA THR A 59 25.02 2.90 -16.65
C THR A 59 23.78 3.72 -17.03
N LEU A 60 22.98 4.11 -16.03
CA LEU A 60 21.75 4.86 -16.24
C LEU A 60 22.00 6.36 -16.55
N PHE A 61 23.07 6.93 -15.99
CA PHE A 61 23.45 8.34 -16.16
C PHE A 61 24.85 8.47 -16.79
N PRO A 62 25.05 8.02 -18.05
CA PRO A 62 26.38 7.94 -18.67
C PRO A 62 27.05 9.31 -18.85
N ASP A 63 26.28 10.38 -18.93
CA ASP A 63 26.76 11.75 -19.10
C ASP A 63 27.15 12.43 -17.77
N VAL A 64 26.94 11.77 -16.64
CA VAL A 64 27.19 12.32 -15.31
C VAL A 64 28.41 11.63 -14.68
N SER A 65 29.37 12.42 -14.20
CA SER A 65 30.53 11.87 -13.50
C SER A 65 30.10 11.19 -12.19
N ALA A 66 30.71 10.05 -11.85
CA ALA A 66 30.39 9.31 -10.62
C ALA A 66 30.48 10.16 -9.34
N SER A 67 31.35 11.17 -9.29
CA SER A 67 31.46 12.08 -8.13
C SER A 67 30.25 13.01 -7.95
N MET A 68 29.40 13.12 -8.97
CA MET A 68 28.16 13.91 -8.94
C MET A 68 26.93 13.06 -8.61
N ILE A 69 27.12 11.76 -8.41
CA ILE A 69 26.08 10.82 -8.00
C ILE A 69 26.35 10.43 -6.55
N ALA A 70 25.42 10.74 -5.66
CA ALA A 70 25.44 10.29 -4.28
C ALA A 70 24.37 9.23 -4.08
N ILE A 71 24.72 8.14 -3.39
CA ILE A 71 23.82 7.06 -3.04
C ILE A 71 23.78 6.89 -1.53
N GLU A 72 22.60 6.57 -1.00
CA GLU A 72 22.36 6.44 0.43
C GLU A 72 21.33 5.32 0.65
N SER A 73 21.63 4.40 1.56
CA SER A 73 20.67 3.40 2.00
C SER A 73 19.59 4.06 2.84
N LEU A 74 18.32 3.82 2.52
CA LEU A 74 17.21 4.25 3.37
C LEU A 74 16.64 3.05 4.11
N ARG A 75 16.03 3.29 5.27
CA ARG A 75 15.20 2.28 5.94
C ARG A 75 14.05 1.91 5.00
N GLY A 76 14.07 0.68 4.50
CA GLY A 76 12.99 0.10 3.70
C GLY A 76 12.07 -0.75 4.57
N GLY A 77 10.84 -0.96 4.11
CA GLY A 77 9.95 -1.95 4.73
C GLY A 77 10.41 -3.40 4.48
N GLY A 78 9.55 -4.34 4.86
CA GLY A 78 9.81 -5.77 4.66
C GLY A 78 9.95 -6.15 3.18
N PHE A 79 9.18 -5.53 2.29
CA PHE A 79 9.07 -5.97 0.89
C PHE A 79 10.15 -5.47 -0.06
N ASN A 80 10.76 -4.32 0.23
CA ASN A 80 11.67 -3.67 -0.70
C ASN A 80 12.94 -3.20 0.00
N ARG A 81 14.08 -3.41 -0.65
CA ARG A 81 15.31 -2.68 -0.38
C ARG A 81 15.22 -1.32 -1.06
N ILE A 82 15.45 -0.25 -0.30
CA ILE A 82 15.28 1.13 -0.76
C ILE A 82 16.62 1.85 -0.75
N THR A 83 17.00 2.42 -1.90
CA THR A 83 18.21 3.25 -2.04
C THR A 83 17.84 4.62 -2.57
N ALA A 84 18.26 5.68 -1.89
CA ALA A 84 18.19 7.04 -2.42
C ALA A 84 19.35 7.30 -3.38
N VAL A 85 19.04 7.89 -4.54
CA VAL A 85 20.03 8.31 -5.53
C VAL A 85 19.87 9.80 -5.79
N THR A 86 20.94 10.57 -5.60
CA THR A 86 20.97 12.01 -5.88
C THR A 86 21.96 12.30 -7.00
N VAL A 87 21.47 12.86 -8.09
CA VAL A 87 22.26 13.19 -9.29
C VAL A 87 22.37 14.70 -9.41
N LYS A 88 23.59 15.22 -9.38
CA LYS A 88 23.88 16.63 -9.66
C LYS A 88 24.27 16.78 -11.12
N THR A 89 23.48 17.52 -11.90
CA THR A 89 23.82 17.79 -13.29
C THR A 89 24.59 19.11 -13.40
N PRO A 90 25.78 19.13 -14.03
CA PRO A 90 26.52 20.37 -14.25
C PRO A 90 25.82 21.23 -15.31
N GLU A 91 25.87 22.56 -15.16
CA GLU A 91 25.34 23.47 -16.18
C GLU A 91 25.91 23.19 -17.58
N PRO A 92 25.13 23.39 -18.66
CA PRO A 92 25.70 23.42 -20.00
C PRO A 92 26.78 24.49 -20.07
N LYS A 93 28.01 24.12 -20.46
CA LYS A 93 29.13 25.06 -20.58
C LYS A 93 28.71 26.29 -21.39
N LYS A 94 28.97 27.48 -20.86
CA LYS A 94 28.72 28.76 -21.56
C LYS A 94 29.30 28.68 -22.98
N TRP A 95 28.56 29.19 -23.97
CA TRP A 95 28.92 29.19 -25.40
C TRP A 95 28.82 27.85 -26.14
N THR A 96 28.15 26.84 -25.57
CA THR A 96 27.75 25.63 -26.30
C THR A 96 26.40 25.80 -27.01
N LEU A 97 26.12 24.97 -28.01
CA LEU A 97 24.81 24.92 -28.67
C LEU A 97 23.68 24.62 -27.66
N GLY A 98 23.96 23.81 -26.63
CA GLY A 98 23.03 23.54 -25.52
C GLY A 98 22.75 24.78 -24.67
N TRP A 99 23.79 25.56 -24.31
CA TRP A 99 23.61 26.84 -23.63
C TRP A 99 22.79 27.84 -24.45
N LEU A 100 23.06 27.95 -25.76
CA LEU A 100 22.28 28.80 -26.67
C LEU A 100 20.81 28.35 -26.73
N ALA A 101 20.54 27.05 -26.86
CA ALA A 101 19.18 26.50 -26.88
C ALA A 101 18.42 26.78 -25.58
N SER A 102 19.08 26.62 -24.41
CA SER A 102 18.50 26.97 -23.11
C SER A 102 18.21 28.46 -22.98
N CYS A 103 19.05 29.35 -23.53
CA CYS A 103 18.77 30.78 -23.59
C CYS A 103 17.57 31.14 -24.49
N PHE A 104 17.36 30.41 -25.59
CA PHE A 104 16.18 30.60 -26.46
C PHE A 104 14.88 30.12 -25.81
N GLN A 105 14.94 29.11 -24.94
CA GLN A 105 13.77 28.61 -24.20
C GLN A 105 13.22 29.64 -23.20
N VAL A 106 14.10 30.48 -22.62
CA VAL A 106 13.76 31.57 -21.69
C VAL A 106 12.98 32.72 -22.36
N LEU A 107 13.03 32.85 -23.69
CA LEU A 107 12.32 33.91 -24.42
C LEU A 107 10.83 33.62 -24.66
N PHE A 108 10.36 32.38 -24.46
CA PHE A 108 8.98 31.97 -24.80
C PHE A 108 8.21 31.26 -23.67
N ILE A 109 8.86 30.88 -22.56
CA ILE A 109 8.21 30.26 -21.38
C ILE A 109 8.85 30.88 -20.14
N ALA A 110 8.05 31.11 -19.08
CA ALA A 110 8.45 31.71 -17.81
C ALA A 110 9.83 31.22 -17.31
N PRO A 111 10.64 32.07 -16.66
CA PRO A 111 12.05 31.81 -16.41
C PRO A 111 12.23 30.54 -15.57
N ALA A 112 12.70 29.45 -16.22
CA ALA A 112 13.29 28.33 -15.51
C ALA A 112 14.51 28.85 -14.74
N LYS A 113 14.50 28.70 -13.42
CA LYS A 113 15.61 29.11 -12.56
C LYS A 113 16.89 28.40 -13.02
N LEU A 114 17.86 29.20 -13.47
CA LEU A 114 19.21 28.77 -13.82
C LEU A 114 19.96 28.48 -12.50
N GLY A 115 20.05 27.21 -12.13
CA GLY A 115 20.84 26.70 -11.01
C GLY A 115 21.03 25.18 -11.18
N ASP A 116 22.03 24.62 -10.51
CA ASP A 116 22.33 23.18 -10.55
C ASP A 116 21.05 22.35 -10.33
N GLU A 117 20.63 21.59 -11.36
CA GLU A 117 19.44 20.75 -11.25
C GLU A 117 19.84 19.47 -10.50
N VAL A 118 19.50 19.44 -9.20
CA VAL A 118 19.66 18.26 -8.35
C VAL A 118 18.44 17.36 -8.52
N LYS A 119 18.61 16.23 -9.21
CA LYS A 119 17.56 15.23 -9.39
C LYS A 119 17.68 14.18 -8.30
N LYS A 120 16.57 13.89 -7.61
CA LYS A 120 16.52 12.89 -6.54
C LYS A 120 15.61 11.74 -6.97
N TYR A 121 16.09 10.52 -6.76
CA TYR A 121 15.41 9.29 -7.11
C TYR A 121 15.39 8.32 -5.93
N ILE A 122 14.47 7.38 -5.99
CA ILE A 122 14.37 6.21 -5.12
C ILE A 122 14.46 4.97 -6.00
N LEU A 123 15.46 4.14 -5.74
CA LEU A 123 15.61 2.81 -6.31
C LEU A 123 14.96 1.81 -5.35
N ARG A 124 13.90 1.15 -5.82
CA ARG A 124 13.18 0.08 -5.14
C ARG A 124 13.60 -1.25 -5.76
N ILE A 125 14.03 -2.18 -4.92
CA ILE A 125 14.42 -3.54 -5.32
C ILE A 125 13.62 -4.49 -4.44
N PRO A 126 12.70 -5.28 -5.00
CA PRO A 126 11.94 -6.25 -4.22
C PRO A 126 12.88 -7.22 -3.51
N ARG A 127 12.50 -7.61 -2.28
CA ARG A 127 13.22 -8.64 -1.53
C ARG A 127 12.89 -10.04 -2.00
N TRP A 128 11.69 -10.22 -2.58
CA TRP A 128 11.17 -11.52 -3.03
C TRP A 128 10.53 -11.39 -4.40
N GLY A 129 11.01 -12.17 -5.36
CA GLY A 129 10.52 -12.15 -6.74
C GLY A 129 10.62 -10.77 -7.39
N SER A 130 10.14 -10.63 -8.61
CA SER A 130 10.03 -9.31 -9.28
C SER A 130 8.70 -9.12 -9.98
N GLU A 131 7.84 -10.14 -9.96
CA GLU A 131 6.56 -10.18 -10.68
C GLU A 131 5.60 -9.05 -10.27
N GLY A 132 5.68 -8.58 -9.02
CA GLY A 132 4.87 -7.48 -8.51
C GLY A 132 5.16 -6.11 -9.12
N ILE A 133 6.40 -5.85 -9.57
CA ILE A 133 6.82 -4.53 -10.06
C ILE A 133 5.92 -4.04 -11.19
N ALA A 134 5.47 -4.92 -12.08
CA ALA A 134 4.63 -4.53 -13.21
C ALA A 134 3.28 -3.95 -12.74
N TYR A 135 2.69 -4.52 -11.69
CA TYR A 135 1.46 -4.02 -11.09
C TYR A 135 1.70 -2.69 -10.35
N ASP A 136 2.81 -2.56 -9.61
CA ASP A 136 3.17 -1.33 -8.91
C ASP A 136 3.33 -0.16 -9.89
N VAL A 137 3.99 -0.42 -11.04
CA VAL A 137 4.15 0.56 -12.12
C VAL A 137 2.79 0.95 -12.72
N ALA A 138 1.89 -0.02 -12.93
CA ALA A 138 0.55 0.25 -13.44
C ALA A 138 -0.30 1.07 -12.45
N ALA A 139 -0.20 0.76 -11.16
CA ALA A 139 -0.84 1.48 -10.07
C ALA A 139 -0.35 2.92 -9.97
N LEU A 140 0.97 3.15 -10.00
CA LEU A 140 1.57 4.50 -10.01
C LEU A 140 1.14 5.29 -11.25
N ALA A 141 1.13 4.66 -12.43
CA ALA A 141 0.69 5.32 -13.66
C ALA A 141 -0.79 5.69 -13.65
N PHE A 142 -1.64 4.86 -13.04
CA PHE A 142 -3.04 5.16 -12.81
C PHE A 142 -3.18 6.32 -11.83
N ALA A 143 -2.57 6.20 -10.65
CA ALA A 143 -2.66 7.18 -9.58
C ALA A 143 -2.21 8.57 -10.06
N SER A 144 -1.11 8.66 -10.82
CA SER A 144 -0.58 9.92 -11.37
C SER A 144 -1.57 10.71 -12.25
N LYS A 145 -2.63 10.06 -12.73
CA LYS A 145 -3.68 10.65 -13.57
C LYS A 145 -5.03 10.70 -12.89
N ALA A 146 -5.24 9.89 -11.85
CA ALA A 146 -6.51 9.73 -11.17
C ALA A 146 -6.61 10.61 -9.92
N VAL A 147 -5.48 10.94 -9.28
CA VAL A 147 -5.48 11.69 -8.02
C VAL A 147 -4.83 13.06 -8.15
N ASP A 148 -5.28 14.01 -7.33
CA ASP A 148 -4.81 15.40 -7.34
C ASP A 148 -3.48 15.60 -6.57
N TYR A 149 -2.97 14.55 -5.96
CA TYR A 149 -1.78 14.56 -5.12
C TYR A 149 -0.55 14.09 -5.91
N PRO A 150 0.65 14.65 -5.64
CA PRO A 150 1.87 14.13 -6.24
C PRO A 150 2.09 12.66 -5.86
N VAL A 151 2.43 11.85 -6.87
CA VAL A 151 2.79 10.44 -6.71
C VAL A 151 4.20 10.20 -7.30
N PRO A 152 4.92 9.14 -6.88
CA PRO A 152 6.23 8.84 -7.44
C PRO A 152 6.17 8.60 -8.96
N GLU A 153 6.92 9.39 -9.73
CA GLU A 153 7.04 9.21 -11.17
C GLU A 153 8.04 8.10 -11.48
N VAL A 154 7.58 7.00 -12.09
CA VAL A 154 8.44 5.91 -12.55
C VAL A 154 9.32 6.39 -13.69
N VAL A 155 10.64 6.25 -13.53
CA VAL A 155 11.65 6.63 -14.53
C VAL A 155 11.99 5.44 -15.42
N THR A 156 12.28 4.31 -14.81
CA THR A 156 12.61 3.05 -15.48
C THR A 156 12.40 1.88 -14.52
N TRP A 157 12.16 0.70 -15.05
CA TRP A 157 11.98 -0.51 -14.27
C TRP A 157 12.34 -1.73 -15.12
N GLU A 158 12.66 -2.84 -14.47
CA GLU A 158 12.99 -4.10 -15.14
C GLU A 158 12.61 -5.28 -14.23
N LEU A 159 12.08 -6.37 -14.82
CA LEU A 159 11.75 -7.60 -14.10
C LEU A 159 12.88 -8.62 -14.08
N SER A 160 13.78 -8.54 -15.06
CA SER A 160 14.84 -9.51 -15.28
C SER A 160 15.95 -9.32 -14.26
N GLU A 161 16.41 -10.43 -13.67
CA GLU A 161 17.58 -10.46 -12.78
C GLU A 161 18.92 -10.35 -13.54
N LYS A 162 18.90 -10.38 -14.88
CA LYS A 162 20.09 -10.29 -15.74
C LYS A 162 20.61 -8.86 -15.89
N ASN A 163 20.72 -8.15 -14.76
CA ASN A 163 21.26 -6.81 -14.68
C ASN A 163 22.29 -6.72 -13.52
N VAL A 164 22.99 -5.60 -13.40
CA VAL A 164 24.08 -5.40 -12.43
C VAL A 164 23.62 -5.54 -10.97
N LEU A 165 22.35 -5.26 -10.67
CA LEU A 165 21.76 -5.41 -9.35
C LEU A 165 21.45 -6.87 -9.00
N GLY A 166 21.36 -7.75 -10.01
CA GLY A 166 21.02 -9.16 -9.84
C GLY A 166 19.58 -9.40 -9.39
N SER A 167 18.70 -8.41 -9.53
CA SER A 167 17.29 -8.46 -9.15
C SER A 167 16.49 -7.50 -10.03
N GLY A 168 15.18 -7.73 -10.18
CA GLY A 168 14.30 -6.72 -10.76
C GLY A 168 14.31 -5.45 -9.92
N TYR A 169 14.00 -4.32 -10.56
CA TYR A 169 14.05 -3.02 -9.89
C TYR A 169 13.03 -2.05 -10.49
N MET A 170 12.73 -1.02 -9.71
CA MET A 170 12.02 0.17 -10.15
C MET A 170 12.76 1.41 -9.65
N LEU A 171 13.10 2.32 -10.57
CA LEU A 171 13.59 3.64 -10.24
C LEU A 171 12.47 4.66 -10.42
N GLN A 172 12.22 5.45 -9.38
CA GLN A 172 11.19 6.49 -9.39
C GLN A 172 11.75 7.82 -8.87
N ARG A 173 11.11 8.94 -9.21
CA ARG A 173 11.45 10.25 -8.64
C ARG A 173 11.09 10.31 -7.17
N ARG A 174 11.96 10.93 -6.38
CA ARG A 174 11.74 11.12 -4.94
C ARG A 174 10.75 12.26 -4.70
N ILE A 175 9.67 11.99 -3.98
CA ILE A 175 8.80 13.04 -3.43
C ILE A 175 9.55 13.75 -2.30
N LEU A 176 9.51 15.08 -2.30
CA LEU A 176 10.17 15.89 -1.28
C LEU A 176 9.27 16.06 -0.06
N GLY A 177 9.85 16.00 1.13
CA GLY A 177 9.13 16.11 2.40
C GLY A 177 9.65 15.06 3.39
N GLU A 178 8.95 14.93 4.49
CA GLU A 178 9.11 13.87 5.49
C GLU A 178 7.80 13.09 5.56
N ASN A 179 7.84 11.79 5.83
CA ASN A 179 6.60 11.04 6.02
C ASN A 179 5.90 11.51 7.30
N LEU A 180 4.58 11.37 7.36
CA LEU A 180 3.80 11.92 8.47
C LEU A 180 4.11 11.22 9.80
N ASP A 181 4.50 9.95 9.76
CA ASP A 181 4.84 9.16 10.95
C ASP A 181 6.04 9.78 11.69
N ASP A 182 7.16 9.95 11.00
CA ASP A 182 8.39 10.56 11.52
C ASP A 182 8.18 12.03 11.93
N LEU A 183 7.29 12.73 11.22
CA LEU A 183 7.00 14.14 11.46
C LEU A 183 6.04 14.34 12.64
N TRP A 184 5.15 13.37 12.93
CA TRP A 184 3.99 13.56 13.81
C TRP A 184 4.36 14.08 15.20
N LEU A 185 5.38 13.47 15.82
CA LEU A 185 5.85 13.85 17.15
C LEU A 185 6.51 15.23 17.20
N GLN A 186 7.00 15.73 16.05
CA GLN A 186 7.63 17.04 15.91
C GLN A 186 6.62 18.17 15.69
N LEU A 187 5.42 17.84 15.19
CA LEU A 187 4.37 18.82 14.93
C LEU A 187 3.72 19.30 16.21
N ASN A 188 3.42 20.61 16.26
CA ASN A 188 2.53 21.15 17.28
C ASN A 188 1.06 20.83 16.98
N PHE A 189 0.18 21.06 17.95
CA PHE A 189 -1.23 20.72 17.83
C PHE A 189 -1.94 21.37 16.62
N GLU A 190 -1.65 22.64 16.29
CA GLU A 190 -2.23 23.30 15.12
C GLU A 190 -1.79 22.64 13.80
N GLN A 191 -0.51 22.28 13.72
CA GLN A 191 0.05 21.57 12.57
C GLN A 191 -0.53 20.16 12.44
N ARG A 192 -0.70 19.41 13.54
CA ARG A 192 -1.37 18.10 13.52
C ARG A 192 -2.82 18.19 13.07
N LYS A 193 -3.58 19.20 13.53
CA LYS A 193 -4.94 19.46 13.02
C LYS A 193 -4.94 19.77 11.52
N CYS A 194 -3.95 20.53 11.05
CA CYS A 194 -3.76 20.81 9.63
C CYS A 194 -3.45 19.54 8.82
N ALA A 195 -2.61 18.65 9.35
CA ALA A 195 -2.30 17.35 8.74
C ALA A 195 -3.53 16.43 8.70
N ALA A 196 -4.25 16.29 9.83
CA ALA A 196 -5.45 15.46 9.95
C ALA A 196 -6.52 15.87 8.93
N ARG A 197 -6.78 17.17 8.75
CA ARG A 197 -7.73 17.65 7.73
C ARG A 197 -7.31 17.27 6.30
N GLN A 198 -6.02 17.36 5.98
CA GLN A 198 -5.51 16.97 4.66
C GLN A 198 -5.56 15.45 4.44
N PHE A 199 -5.32 14.67 5.50
CA PHE A 199 -5.45 13.21 5.47
C PHE A 199 -6.90 12.79 5.22
N VAL A 200 -7.86 13.38 5.93
CA VAL A 200 -9.30 13.13 5.72
C VAL A 200 -9.73 13.55 4.32
N ALA A 201 -9.24 14.70 3.83
CA ALA A 201 -9.52 15.13 2.45
C ALA A 201 -8.97 14.15 1.40
N LEU A 202 -7.78 13.57 1.63
CA LEU A 202 -7.24 12.52 0.78
C LEU A 202 -8.15 11.28 0.79
N MET A 203 -8.61 10.83 1.95
CA MET A 203 -9.52 9.67 2.05
C MET A 203 -10.81 9.88 1.26
N VAL A 204 -11.45 11.05 1.41
CA VAL A 204 -12.67 11.41 0.66
C VAL A 204 -12.39 11.47 -0.84
N HIS A 205 -11.23 11.99 -1.24
CA HIS A 205 -10.85 12.05 -2.64
C HIS A 205 -10.66 10.65 -3.25
N LEU A 206 -9.92 9.75 -2.59
CA LEU A 206 -9.76 8.36 -3.04
C LEU A 206 -11.12 7.64 -3.12
N HIS A 207 -11.95 7.80 -2.08
CA HIS A 207 -13.31 7.27 -2.05
C HIS A 207 -14.15 7.77 -3.23
N SER A 208 -13.98 9.01 -3.71
CA SER A 208 -14.78 9.53 -4.82
C SER A 208 -14.47 8.88 -6.19
N ILE A 209 -13.32 8.19 -6.32
CA ILE A 209 -12.88 7.57 -7.56
C ILE A 209 -13.47 6.16 -7.64
N THR A 210 -14.36 5.94 -8.61
CA THR A 210 -15.16 4.72 -8.70
C THR A 210 -14.93 3.91 -9.97
N ASN A 211 -15.22 2.62 -9.90
CA ASN A 211 -15.24 1.68 -11.01
C ASN A 211 -16.41 0.69 -10.86
N PRO A 212 -17.05 0.25 -11.95
CA PRO A 212 -18.08 -0.79 -11.89
C PRO A 212 -17.55 -2.19 -11.52
N ALA A 213 -16.24 -2.41 -11.51
CA ALA A 213 -15.61 -3.70 -11.22
C ALA A 213 -14.69 -3.65 -9.99
N CYS A 214 -14.65 -4.75 -9.23
CA CYS A 214 -13.68 -4.97 -8.16
C CYS A 214 -12.41 -5.56 -8.76
N GLY A 215 -11.24 -5.12 -8.32
CA GLY A 215 -10.00 -5.73 -8.78
C GLY A 215 -8.77 -4.87 -8.65
N ILE A 216 -7.70 -5.34 -9.26
CA ILE A 216 -6.39 -4.69 -9.33
C ILE A 216 -6.16 -4.12 -10.72
N ILE A 217 -5.42 -3.02 -10.80
CA ILE A 217 -5.05 -2.37 -12.07
C ILE A 217 -4.13 -3.31 -12.86
N SER A 218 -4.56 -3.67 -14.07
CA SER A 218 -3.81 -4.60 -14.92
C SER A 218 -2.52 -3.96 -15.43
N PRO A 219 -1.38 -4.69 -15.43
CA PRO A 219 -0.13 -4.24 -16.03
C PRO A 219 -0.11 -4.42 -17.56
N THR A 220 -1.13 -5.06 -18.15
CA THR A 220 -1.15 -5.39 -19.59
C THR A 220 -1.31 -4.17 -20.48
N ASP A 221 -2.00 -3.14 -19.99
CA ASP A 221 -2.20 -1.87 -20.69
C ASP A 221 -2.01 -0.71 -19.73
N MET A 222 -1.12 0.22 -20.09
CA MET A 222 -0.90 1.41 -19.28
C MET A 222 -2.14 2.33 -19.32
N PRO A 223 -2.53 2.92 -18.17
CA PRO A 223 -3.65 3.85 -18.12
C PRO A 223 -3.46 5.03 -19.09
N THR A 224 -4.45 5.33 -19.93
CA THR A 224 -4.41 6.42 -20.90
C THR A 224 -5.68 7.25 -20.87
N GLN A 225 -5.60 8.54 -21.22
CA GLN A 225 -6.81 9.34 -21.36
C GLN A 225 -7.56 8.91 -22.63
N ASN A 226 -8.84 8.60 -22.48
CA ASN A 226 -9.71 8.35 -23.60
C ASN A 226 -9.93 9.68 -24.36
N PRO A 227 -9.51 9.79 -25.64
CA PRO A 227 -9.62 11.04 -26.38
C PRO A 227 -11.06 11.52 -26.60
N ALA A 228 -12.04 10.61 -26.58
CA ALA A 228 -13.44 10.92 -26.84
C ALA A 228 -14.21 11.34 -25.58
N SER A 229 -13.93 10.70 -24.43
CA SER A 229 -14.67 10.98 -23.18
C SER A 229 -13.89 11.84 -22.19
N GLY A 230 -12.57 12.03 -22.40
CA GLY A 230 -11.66 12.65 -21.43
C GLY A 230 -11.44 11.82 -20.16
N ARG A 231 -12.11 10.66 -20.02
CA ARG A 231 -11.97 9.77 -18.86
C ARG A 231 -10.72 8.92 -18.96
N LEU A 232 -10.16 8.56 -17.81
CA LEU A 232 -9.05 7.62 -17.75
C LEU A 232 -9.53 6.22 -18.15
N TRP A 233 -8.87 5.63 -19.14
CA TRP A 233 -9.07 4.26 -19.59
C TRP A 233 -7.92 3.38 -19.08
N PHE A 234 -8.27 2.26 -18.48
CA PHE A 234 -7.38 1.23 -17.95
C PHE A 234 -8.16 -0.09 -17.85
N LYS A 235 -7.44 -1.20 -17.69
CA LYS A 235 -8.04 -2.51 -17.45
C LYS A 235 -7.92 -2.87 -15.97
N LEU A 236 -8.93 -3.57 -15.49
CA LEU A 236 -8.89 -4.24 -14.19
C LEU A 236 -8.81 -5.74 -14.38
N GLU A 237 -8.14 -6.39 -13.44
CA GLU A 237 -8.09 -7.83 -13.29
C GLU A 237 -8.66 -8.23 -11.93
N THR A 238 -9.29 -9.39 -11.87
CA THR A 238 -9.71 -10.01 -10.61
C THR A 238 -8.49 -10.24 -9.73
N PHE A 239 -8.65 -10.22 -8.40
CA PHE A 239 -7.56 -10.58 -7.49
C PHE A 239 -7.00 -11.98 -7.79
N GLU A 240 -5.69 -12.15 -7.63
CA GLU A 240 -5.04 -13.41 -7.95
C GLU A 240 -5.47 -14.54 -7.00
N VAL A 241 -5.71 -15.72 -7.55
CA VAL A 241 -5.95 -16.95 -6.80
C VAL A 241 -5.12 -18.08 -7.43
N PRO A 242 -4.12 -18.64 -6.74
CA PRO A 242 -3.61 -18.18 -5.44
C PRO A 242 -2.87 -16.83 -5.57
N CYS A 243 -2.51 -16.25 -4.43
CA CYS A 243 -1.69 -15.04 -4.36
C CYS A 243 -0.36 -15.22 -5.12
N ARG A 244 0.17 -14.11 -5.66
CA ARG A 244 1.35 -14.09 -6.54
C ARG A 244 2.55 -14.84 -5.97
N ASP A 245 2.75 -14.71 -4.66
CA ASP A 245 3.91 -15.26 -3.94
C ASP A 245 3.79 -16.76 -3.65
N THR A 246 2.65 -17.39 -3.98
CA THR A 246 2.47 -18.83 -3.82
C THR A 246 3.13 -19.58 -4.99
N SER A 247 4.21 -20.32 -4.71
CA SER A 247 4.90 -21.16 -5.69
C SER A 247 4.14 -22.47 -5.92
N GLU A 248 3.39 -22.59 -7.00
CA GLU A 248 2.68 -23.83 -7.33
C GLU A 248 2.70 -24.09 -8.85
N GLU A 249 3.44 -25.13 -9.25
CA GLU A 249 3.53 -25.62 -10.64
C GLU A 249 2.26 -26.36 -11.10
N PHE A 250 1.37 -26.71 -10.17
CA PHE A 250 0.24 -27.63 -10.41
C PHE A 250 -1.12 -26.95 -10.65
N TYR A 251 -1.22 -25.62 -10.50
CA TYR A 251 -2.46 -24.90 -10.77
C TYR A 251 -2.53 -24.42 -12.22
N GLN A 252 -3.39 -25.05 -13.02
CA GLN A 252 -3.52 -24.81 -14.47
C GLN A 252 -4.55 -23.74 -14.85
N LEU A 253 -5.28 -23.17 -13.88
CA LEU A 253 -6.25 -22.10 -14.14
C LEU A 253 -5.54 -20.74 -14.10
N PRO A 254 -6.05 -19.73 -14.86
CA PRO A 254 -5.51 -18.38 -14.79
C PRO A 254 -5.60 -17.83 -13.36
N ARG A 255 -4.47 -17.36 -12.81
CA ARG A 255 -4.41 -16.74 -11.47
C ARG A 255 -5.34 -15.53 -11.38
N ALA A 256 -5.41 -14.73 -12.44
CA ALA A 256 -6.31 -13.60 -12.58
C ALA A 256 -7.00 -13.64 -13.95
N SER A 257 -8.11 -12.93 -14.06
CA SER A 257 -8.87 -12.74 -15.30
C SER A 257 -9.33 -11.29 -15.40
N PRO A 258 -9.68 -10.78 -16.60
CA PRO A 258 -10.25 -9.43 -16.72
C PRO A 258 -11.48 -9.26 -15.83
N ALA A 259 -11.50 -8.20 -15.02
CA ALA A 259 -12.62 -7.90 -14.13
C ALA A 259 -13.72 -7.15 -14.88
N GLY A 260 -14.96 -7.61 -14.75
CA GLY A 260 -16.14 -7.02 -15.34
C GLY A 260 -17.01 -6.27 -14.34
N ALA A 261 -18.01 -5.55 -14.84
CA ALA A 261 -19.01 -4.91 -14.00
C ALA A 261 -19.80 -5.98 -13.21
N GLN A 262 -19.91 -5.82 -11.89
CA GLN A 262 -20.54 -6.80 -11.00
C GLN A 262 -21.06 -6.13 -9.72
N SER A 263 -21.94 -6.81 -8.99
CA SER A 263 -22.32 -6.37 -7.65
C SER A 263 -21.28 -6.80 -6.60
N THR A 264 -21.32 -6.20 -5.41
CA THR A 264 -20.46 -6.62 -4.30
C THR A 264 -20.73 -8.07 -3.90
N LEU A 265 -22.00 -8.49 -3.84
CA LEU A 265 -22.36 -9.87 -3.55
C LEU A 265 -21.78 -10.83 -4.60
N ASP A 266 -21.98 -10.55 -5.89
CA ASP A 266 -21.50 -11.42 -6.97
C ASP A 266 -19.98 -11.59 -6.89
N TRP A 267 -19.25 -10.50 -6.64
CA TRP A 267 -17.81 -10.54 -6.42
C TRP A 267 -17.42 -11.44 -5.24
N MET A 268 -18.06 -11.29 -4.07
CA MET A 268 -17.75 -12.11 -2.89
C MET A 268 -18.00 -13.59 -3.16
N LEU A 269 -19.11 -13.94 -3.83
CA LEU A 269 -19.45 -15.31 -4.18
C LEU A 269 -18.47 -15.91 -5.19
N GLU A 270 -18.11 -15.16 -6.23
CA GLU A 270 -17.13 -15.57 -7.22
C GLU A 270 -15.76 -15.81 -6.57
N GLN A 271 -15.31 -14.89 -5.70
CA GLN A 271 -14.02 -14.97 -5.06
C GLN A 271 -13.91 -16.19 -4.12
N CYS A 272 -14.94 -16.48 -3.33
CA CYS A 272 -15.03 -17.74 -2.55
C CYS A 272 -14.95 -18.97 -3.46
N ALA A 273 -15.68 -18.98 -4.58
CA ALA A 273 -15.69 -20.10 -5.51
C ALA A 273 -14.31 -20.34 -6.15
N ARG A 274 -13.58 -19.27 -6.46
CA ARG A 274 -12.21 -19.33 -7.01
C ARG A 274 -11.23 -19.93 -6.01
N TRP A 275 -11.27 -19.49 -4.75
CA TRP A 275 -10.44 -20.08 -3.68
C TRP A 275 -10.76 -21.56 -3.45
N LYS A 276 -12.05 -21.93 -3.35
CA LYS A 276 -12.45 -23.33 -3.23
C LYS A 276 -11.95 -24.19 -4.40
N ALA A 277 -12.07 -23.68 -5.62
CA ALA A 277 -11.60 -24.39 -6.81
C ALA A 277 -10.08 -24.59 -6.82
N TYR A 278 -9.33 -23.57 -6.37
CA TYR A 278 -7.90 -23.65 -6.16
C TYR A 278 -7.54 -24.72 -5.12
N GLU A 279 -8.11 -24.66 -3.93
CA GLU A 279 -7.81 -25.59 -2.84
C GLU A 279 -8.17 -27.04 -3.19
N ILE A 280 -9.32 -27.29 -3.84
CA ILE A 280 -9.69 -28.63 -4.32
C ILE A 280 -8.66 -29.15 -5.34
N THR A 281 -8.17 -28.27 -6.20
CA THR A 281 -7.19 -28.65 -7.24
C THR A 281 -5.82 -28.95 -6.62
N ALA A 282 -5.33 -28.06 -5.75
CA ALA A 282 -4.01 -28.14 -5.12
C ALA A 282 -3.95 -29.18 -3.99
N PHE A 283 -4.94 -29.20 -3.11
CA PHE A 283 -4.94 -29.97 -1.85
C PHE A 283 -5.97 -31.09 -1.79
N ARG A 284 -6.75 -31.32 -2.86
CA ARG A 284 -7.84 -32.32 -2.92
C ARG A 284 -8.98 -32.10 -1.91
N ARG A 285 -9.00 -30.94 -1.24
CA ARG A 285 -10.03 -30.49 -0.32
C ARG A 285 -10.05 -28.96 -0.28
N ALA A 286 -11.20 -28.37 0.03
CA ALA A 286 -11.30 -26.96 0.37
C ALA A 286 -11.68 -26.82 1.85
N TRP A 287 -11.37 -25.67 2.43
CA TRP A 287 -11.87 -25.32 3.75
C TRP A 287 -13.39 -25.16 3.72
N GLU A 288 -14.08 -25.75 4.71
CA GLU A 288 -15.53 -25.68 4.82
C GLU A 288 -16.02 -24.24 5.10
N VAL A 289 -15.18 -23.43 5.75
CA VAL A 289 -15.49 -22.04 6.11
C VAL A 289 -15.83 -21.17 4.91
N TRP A 290 -15.39 -21.51 3.69
CA TRP A 290 -15.80 -20.80 2.49
C TRP A 290 -17.31 -20.84 2.24
N ASP A 291 -17.97 -21.96 2.58
CA ASP A 291 -19.43 -22.07 2.45
C ASP A 291 -20.14 -21.23 3.52
N ASP A 292 -19.59 -21.17 4.73
CA ASP A 292 -20.10 -20.29 5.78
C ASP A 292 -19.95 -18.81 5.40
N LEU A 293 -18.82 -18.41 4.83
CA LEU A 293 -18.58 -17.05 4.32
C LEU A 293 -19.56 -16.69 3.19
N VAL A 294 -19.89 -17.64 2.31
CA VAL A 294 -20.95 -17.46 1.29
C VAL A 294 -22.32 -17.21 1.94
N LEU A 295 -22.64 -17.91 3.03
CA LEU A 295 -23.89 -17.70 3.77
C LEU A 295 -23.91 -16.33 4.45
N VAL A 296 -22.79 -15.89 5.04
CA VAL A 296 -22.63 -14.55 5.61
C VAL A 296 -22.88 -13.49 4.54
N ALA A 297 -22.20 -13.56 3.38
CA ALA A 297 -22.37 -12.60 2.29
C ALA A 297 -23.82 -12.49 1.80
N LYS A 298 -24.50 -13.63 1.62
CA LYS A 298 -25.93 -13.63 1.23
C LYS A 298 -26.83 -13.04 2.31
N HIS A 299 -26.53 -13.27 3.58
CA HIS A 299 -27.30 -12.67 4.67
C HIS A 299 -27.08 -11.15 4.76
N MET A 300 -25.84 -10.69 4.56
CA MET A 300 -25.50 -9.26 4.46
C MET A 300 -26.30 -8.58 3.35
N ASP A 301 -26.34 -9.18 2.16
CA ASP A 301 -27.13 -8.67 1.03
C ASP A 301 -28.64 -8.64 1.35
N ALA A 302 -29.18 -9.72 1.93
CA ALA A 302 -30.59 -9.79 2.31
C ALA A 302 -31.01 -8.74 3.36
N LEU A 303 -30.08 -8.32 4.21
CA LEU A 303 -30.29 -7.24 5.20
C LEU A 303 -30.01 -5.84 4.63
N GLY A 304 -29.56 -5.73 3.38
CA GLY A 304 -29.30 -4.46 2.70
C GLY A 304 -27.91 -3.87 2.92
N PHE A 305 -26.96 -4.63 3.49
CA PHE A 305 -25.58 -4.18 3.68
C PHE A 305 -24.73 -4.22 2.40
N LEU A 306 -25.20 -4.91 1.34
CA LEU A 306 -24.49 -5.00 0.06
C LEU A 306 -25.33 -4.46 -1.12
N PRO A 307 -25.68 -3.16 -1.17
CA PRO A 307 -26.51 -2.62 -2.24
C PRO A 307 -25.93 -2.91 -3.63
N SER A 308 -26.71 -3.50 -4.52
CA SER A 308 -26.28 -3.77 -5.91
C SER A 308 -26.00 -2.52 -6.74
N THR A 309 -26.42 -1.36 -6.26
CA THR A 309 -26.15 -0.05 -6.87
C THR A 309 -24.79 0.53 -6.49
N ASP A 310 -24.15 0.00 -5.44
CA ASP A 310 -22.83 0.47 -5.02
C ASP A 310 -21.77 0.02 -6.04
N GLY A 311 -20.99 0.99 -6.50
CA GLY A 311 -19.78 0.72 -7.27
C GLY A 311 -18.62 0.31 -6.36
N PHE A 312 -17.48 0.06 -6.98
CA PHE A 312 -16.21 -0.15 -6.29
C PHE A 312 -15.42 1.15 -6.26
N HIS A 313 -14.66 1.35 -5.20
CA HIS A 313 -13.98 2.60 -4.89
C HIS A 313 -12.47 2.36 -4.85
N LEU A 314 -11.69 3.36 -5.26
CA LEU A 314 -10.24 3.30 -5.17
C LEU A 314 -9.82 3.23 -3.69
N CYS A 315 -9.10 2.18 -3.34
CA CYS A 315 -8.59 1.94 -2.00
C CYS A 315 -7.07 1.86 -2.06
N HIS A 316 -6.41 2.64 -1.20
CA HIS A 316 -5.02 2.44 -0.85
C HIS A 316 -5.00 1.61 0.44
N LEU A 317 -4.90 0.28 0.33
CA LEU A 317 -5.08 -0.60 1.50
C LEU A 317 -4.03 -0.39 2.60
N ASP A 318 -2.89 0.21 2.28
CA ASP A 318 -1.87 0.60 3.25
C ASP A 318 -1.79 2.12 3.47
N LEU A 319 -2.93 2.81 3.51
CA LEU A 319 -2.95 4.27 3.72
C LEU A 319 -2.63 4.61 5.18
N GLN A 320 -1.34 4.66 5.49
CA GLN A 320 -0.78 4.88 6.83
C GLN A 320 0.04 6.18 6.88
N PRO A 321 0.31 6.76 8.06
CA PRO A 321 1.10 7.99 8.20
C PRO A 321 2.45 7.93 7.48
N ARG A 322 3.12 6.77 7.51
CA ARG A 322 4.39 6.54 6.80
C ARG A 322 4.31 6.66 5.27
N ASN A 323 3.11 6.55 4.70
CA ASN A 323 2.87 6.55 3.25
C ASN A 323 2.33 7.90 2.74
N VAL A 324 2.27 8.93 3.58
CA VAL A 324 1.92 10.30 3.17
C VAL A 324 3.04 11.28 3.54
N MET A 325 3.42 12.12 2.60
CA MET A 325 4.54 13.06 2.75
C MET A 325 4.03 14.45 3.08
N PHE A 326 4.72 15.11 4.01
CA PHE A 326 4.40 16.46 4.45
C PHE A 326 5.63 17.36 4.51
N ARG A 327 5.39 18.67 4.52
CA ARG A 327 6.37 19.69 4.86
C ARG A 327 5.75 20.75 5.75
N VAL A 328 6.49 21.19 6.77
CA VAL A 328 6.14 22.38 7.56
C VAL A 328 6.30 23.63 6.69
N ASN A 329 5.21 24.36 6.46
CA ASN A 329 5.22 25.60 5.70
C ASN A 329 5.06 26.86 6.58
N SER A 330 4.50 26.72 7.78
CA SER A 330 4.39 27.81 8.78
C SER A 330 4.34 27.26 10.22
N PRO A 331 4.41 28.14 11.24
CA PRO A 331 4.24 27.73 12.64
C PRO A 331 2.91 27.03 12.97
N THR A 332 1.91 27.10 12.09
CA THR A 332 0.56 26.56 12.35
C THR A 332 0.07 25.60 11.27
N THR A 333 0.81 25.45 10.17
CA THR A 333 0.35 24.70 9.00
C THR A 333 1.44 23.79 8.46
N VAL A 334 0.99 22.71 7.84
CA VAL A 334 1.79 21.78 7.05
C VAL A 334 1.13 21.61 5.69
N GLU A 335 1.87 21.15 4.70
CA GLU A 335 1.37 20.87 3.35
C GLU A 335 1.69 19.43 2.99
N MET A 336 0.68 18.68 2.55
CA MET A 336 0.87 17.36 1.97
C MET A 336 1.59 17.51 0.64
N THR A 337 2.76 16.89 0.50
CA THR A 337 3.60 16.99 -0.68
C THR A 337 3.51 15.76 -1.59
N GLY A 338 2.84 14.69 -1.14
CA GLY A 338 2.51 13.55 -1.99
C GLY A 338 2.12 12.29 -1.21
N VAL A 339 1.71 11.27 -1.95
CA VAL A 339 1.30 9.95 -1.44
C VAL A 339 2.22 8.89 -2.02
N LEU A 340 2.77 8.04 -1.16
CA LEU A 340 3.70 6.96 -1.49
C LEU A 340 3.01 5.61 -1.49
N ASP A 341 3.76 4.60 -1.93
CA ASP A 341 3.44 3.17 -1.74
C ASP A 341 2.10 2.66 -2.30
N TRP A 342 1.84 3.00 -3.55
CA TRP A 342 0.64 2.61 -4.31
C TRP A 342 0.57 1.12 -4.68
N ASP A 343 1.49 0.28 -4.19
CA ASP A 343 1.60 -1.15 -4.50
C ASP A 343 0.33 -1.93 -4.11
N SER A 344 -0.39 -1.44 -3.09
CA SER A 344 -1.66 -2.01 -2.61
C SER A 344 -2.91 -1.25 -3.09
N ALA A 345 -2.81 -0.53 -4.21
CA ALA A 345 -3.92 0.22 -4.79
C ALA A 345 -4.88 -0.69 -5.59
N ILE A 346 -6.14 -0.72 -5.18
CA ILE A 346 -7.18 -1.58 -5.78
C ILE A 346 -8.51 -0.85 -5.89
N PHE A 347 -9.45 -1.39 -6.66
CA PHE A 347 -10.87 -1.07 -6.55
C PHE A 347 -11.54 -2.14 -5.68
N ALA A 348 -12.18 -1.70 -4.60
CA ALA A 348 -12.81 -2.57 -3.60
C ALA A 348 -14.21 -2.07 -3.22
N PRO A 349 -15.04 -2.88 -2.54
CA PRO A 349 -16.37 -2.45 -2.12
C PRO A 349 -16.33 -1.15 -1.32
N LYS A 350 -17.41 -0.36 -1.42
CA LYS A 350 -17.52 0.95 -0.76
C LYS A 350 -17.11 0.91 0.72
N PHE A 351 -17.57 -0.11 1.48
CA PHE A 351 -17.24 -0.26 2.90
C PHE A 351 -15.73 -0.42 3.20
N VAL A 352 -14.92 -0.87 2.24
CA VAL A 352 -13.46 -0.99 2.37
C VAL A 352 -12.80 0.39 2.27
N SER A 353 -13.27 1.22 1.35
CA SER A 353 -12.77 2.60 1.18
C SER A 353 -13.15 3.55 2.32
N SER A 354 -14.08 3.13 3.20
CA SER A 354 -14.58 3.94 4.31
C SER A 354 -13.97 3.60 5.67
N ARG A 355 -12.82 2.92 5.72
CA ARG A 355 -12.11 2.61 6.97
C ARG A 355 -11.73 3.92 7.70
N ALA A 356 -12.10 4.04 8.97
CA ALA A 356 -11.74 5.20 9.79
C ALA A 356 -10.22 5.27 10.07
N PRO A 357 -9.61 6.47 10.10
CA PRO A 357 -8.18 6.63 10.39
C PRO A 357 -7.91 6.64 11.89
N PHE A 358 -8.20 5.53 12.59
CA PHE A 358 -8.22 5.51 14.05
C PHE A 358 -6.87 5.73 14.72
N TRP A 359 -5.76 5.56 14.01
CA TRP A 359 -4.43 5.99 14.44
C TRP A 359 -4.38 7.48 14.82
N LEU A 360 -5.31 8.31 14.34
CA LEU A 360 -5.42 9.71 14.75
C LEU A 360 -5.85 9.88 16.23
N TRP A 361 -6.63 8.96 16.80
CA TRP A 361 -7.17 9.11 18.16
C TRP A 361 -6.86 7.94 19.09
N VAL A 362 -6.16 6.92 18.59
CA VAL A 362 -5.63 5.80 19.37
C VAL A 362 -4.14 6.04 19.62
N PRO A 363 -3.67 6.00 20.87
CA PRO A 363 -2.24 6.14 21.17
C PRO A 363 -1.41 5.06 20.46
N GLU A 364 -0.22 5.43 19.97
CA GLU A 364 0.69 4.51 19.26
C GLU A 364 1.01 3.24 20.07
N SER A 365 1.16 3.36 21.40
CA SER A 365 1.42 2.23 22.29
C SER A 365 0.27 1.22 22.41
N GLU A 366 -0.93 1.60 21.97
CA GLU A 366 -2.14 0.78 22.02
C GLU A 366 -2.70 0.51 20.62
N LEU A 367 -2.04 1.01 19.57
CA LEU A 367 -2.52 0.89 18.20
C LEU A 367 -2.32 -0.55 17.72
N GLU A 368 -3.42 -1.20 17.37
CA GLU A 368 -3.40 -2.51 16.75
C GLU A 368 -4.02 -2.38 15.36
N ASP A 369 -3.18 -2.27 14.33
CA ASP A 369 -3.60 -2.01 12.96
C ASP A 369 -4.69 -2.97 12.44
N GLY A 370 -4.65 -4.23 12.91
CA GLY A 370 -5.61 -5.27 12.57
C GLY A 370 -6.96 -5.17 13.30
N ASP A 371 -7.01 -4.52 14.46
CA ASP A 371 -8.21 -4.34 15.27
C ASP A 371 -8.96 -3.07 14.86
N GLU A 372 -9.82 -3.20 13.86
CA GLU A 372 -10.63 -2.08 13.38
C GLU A 372 -11.71 -1.63 14.37
N THR A 373 -11.97 -2.37 15.47
CA THR A 373 -12.91 -1.93 16.51
C THR A 373 -12.40 -0.69 17.24
N GLN A 374 -11.09 -0.43 17.19
CA GLN A 374 -10.47 0.78 17.73
C GLN A 374 -11.01 2.08 17.11
N ALA A 375 -11.63 2.01 15.92
CA ALA A 375 -12.36 3.13 15.33
C ALA A 375 -13.50 3.65 16.22
N LEU A 376 -14.10 2.77 17.02
CA LEU A 376 -15.23 3.08 17.90
C LEU A 376 -14.80 3.69 19.24
N ARG A 377 -13.49 3.64 19.55
CA ARG A 377 -12.96 4.19 20.80
C ARG A 377 -13.30 5.66 20.95
N VAL A 378 -13.72 6.04 22.15
CA VAL A 378 -13.90 7.44 22.54
C VAL A 378 -12.60 7.94 23.17
N PRO A 379 -11.87 8.88 22.53
CA PRO A 379 -10.65 9.43 23.08
C PRO A 379 -10.92 10.30 24.30
N GLU A 380 -10.06 10.21 25.31
CA GLU A 380 -10.15 11.03 26.53
C GLU A 380 -9.26 12.28 26.49
N ASN A 381 -8.18 12.24 25.70
CA ASN A 381 -7.25 13.36 25.58
C ASN A 381 -7.73 14.40 24.56
N GLU A 382 -7.36 15.66 24.78
CA GLU A 382 -7.81 16.81 23.98
C GLU A 382 -7.49 16.66 22.48
N GLU A 383 -6.29 16.16 22.16
CA GLU A 383 -5.88 15.99 20.75
C GLU A 383 -6.75 14.95 20.04
N GLY A 384 -6.92 13.77 20.63
CA GLY A 384 -7.72 12.68 20.08
C GLY A 384 -9.18 13.05 19.87
N ILE A 385 -9.78 13.77 20.84
CA ILE A 385 -11.16 14.31 20.70
C ILE A 385 -11.27 15.21 19.47
N GLU A 386 -10.32 16.13 19.30
CA GLU A 386 -10.33 17.05 18.18
C GLU A 386 -10.03 16.36 16.84
N PHE A 387 -9.13 15.38 16.79
CA PHE A 387 -8.86 14.62 15.57
C PHE A 387 -10.03 13.74 15.15
N LYS A 388 -10.69 13.06 16.10
CA LYS A 388 -11.93 12.32 15.83
C LYS A 388 -13.03 13.24 15.31
N ARG A 389 -13.19 14.43 15.93
CA ARG A 389 -14.12 15.46 15.44
C ARG A 389 -13.77 15.95 14.02
N ILE A 390 -12.48 16.12 13.70
CA ILE A 390 -12.03 16.50 12.34
C ILE A 390 -12.43 15.44 11.32
N PHE A 391 -12.27 14.16 11.64
CA PHE A 391 -12.72 13.06 10.79
C PHE A 391 -14.24 13.08 10.62
N GLU A 392 -15.00 13.08 11.71
CA GLU A 392 -16.47 13.00 11.67
C GLU A 392 -17.13 14.19 10.95
N VAL A 393 -16.54 15.39 11.04
CA VAL A 393 -17.01 16.57 10.30
C VAL A 393 -16.53 16.57 8.85
N GLY A 394 -15.43 15.89 8.56
CA GLY A 394 -14.78 15.89 7.25
C GLY A 394 -15.37 14.89 6.25
N VAL A 395 -16.18 13.93 6.71
CA VAL A 395 -16.86 12.92 5.89
C VAL A 395 -18.38 13.06 6.01
N ASP A 396 -19.14 12.39 5.14
CA ASP A 396 -20.60 12.39 5.21
C ASP A 396 -21.16 11.26 6.11
N GLU A 397 -22.47 11.33 6.37
CA GLU A 397 -23.18 10.37 7.23
C GLU A 397 -23.13 8.94 6.68
N GLU A 398 -23.16 8.78 5.35
CA GLU A 398 -23.04 7.49 4.69
C GLU A 398 -21.65 6.89 4.96
N PHE A 399 -20.58 7.66 4.79
CA PHE A 399 -19.22 7.25 5.09
C PHE A 399 -19.09 6.84 6.56
N LEU A 400 -19.66 7.60 7.50
CA LEU A 400 -19.61 7.26 8.93
C LEU A 400 -20.33 5.96 9.24
N ASN A 401 -21.46 5.70 8.59
CA ASN A 401 -22.17 4.43 8.73
C ASN A 401 -21.27 3.26 8.30
N TYR A 402 -20.61 3.37 7.14
CA TYR A 402 -19.63 2.36 6.72
C TYR A 402 -18.42 2.27 7.65
N ALA A 403 -17.94 3.39 8.18
CA ALA A 403 -16.77 3.44 9.04
C ALA A 403 -17.01 2.75 10.39
N TYR A 404 -18.20 2.93 10.98
CA TYR A 404 -18.48 2.57 12.37
C TYR A 404 -19.46 1.41 12.58
N ALA A 405 -20.31 1.04 11.62
CA ALA A 405 -21.23 -0.07 11.88
C ALA A 405 -20.43 -1.38 12.07
N PRO A 406 -20.71 -2.17 13.14
CA PRO A 406 -20.02 -3.43 13.39
C PRO A 406 -20.07 -4.39 12.21
N GLU A 407 -21.17 -4.40 11.45
CA GLU A 407 -21.34 -5.21 10.25
C GLU A 407 -20.30 -4.87 9.17
N TYR A 408 -19.96 -3.59 9.01
CA TYR A 408 -18.95 -3.15 8.03
C TYR A 408 -17.52 -3.28 8.53
N VAL A 409 -17.29 -3.17 9.84
CA VAL A 409 -16.02 -3.56 10.46
C VAL A 409 -15.73 -5.02 10.16
N LEU A 410 -16.72 -5.89 10.38
CA LEU A 410 -16.61 -7.32 10.06
C LEU A 410 -16.46 -7.57 8.56
N ALA A 411 -17.19 -6.84 7.71
CA ALA A 411 -17.10 -6.93 6.26
C ALA A 411 -15.71 -6.61 5.72
N ARG A 412 -15.00 -5.63 6.32
CA ARG A 412 -13.61 -5.31 5.94
C ARG A 412 -12.63 -6.40 6.31
N THR A 413 -12.80 -7.02 7.47
CA THR A 413 -12.00 -8.20 7.86
C THR A 413 -12.28 -9.38 6.94
N MET A 414 -13.56 -9.62 6.60
CA MET A 414 -13.95 -10.61 5.60
C MET A 414 -13.36 -10.33 4.23
N PHE A 415 -13.35 -9.07 3.78
CA PHE A 415 -12.75 -8.68 2.51
C PHE A 415 -11.27 -9.09 2.42
N ARG A 416 -10.49 -8.91 3.49
CA ARG A 416 -9.07 -9.35 3.54
C ARG A 416 -8.95 -10.86 3.33
N ILE A 417 -9.77 -11.66 4.02
CA ILE A 417 -9.83 -13.12 3.83
C ILE A 417 -10.21 -13.49 2.39
N LEU A 418 -11.22 -12.84 1.80
CA LEU A 418 -11.62 -13.12 0.41
C LEU A 418 -10.52 -12.74 -0.59
N LYS A 419 -9.80 -11.64 -0.33
CA LYS A 419 -8.71 -11.18 -1.20
C LYS A 419 -7.49 -12.10 -1.13
N ASP A 420 -7.06 -12.47 0.08
CA ASP A 420 -5.75 -13.08 0.33
C ASP A 420 -5.80 -14.61 0.50
N GLY A 421 -6.97 -15.17 0.77
CA GLY A 421 -7.16 -16.61 0.97
C GLY A 421 -6.85 -17.08 2.40
N LEU A 422 -6.79 -18.41 2.56
CA LEU A 422 -6.61 -19.08 3.85
C LEU A 422 -5.23 -19.75 3.94
N GLY A 423 -4.17 -18.97 3.74
CA GLY A 423 -2.78 -19.45 3.66
C GLY A 423 -2.13 -19.79 5.01
N SER A 424 -2.71 -19.36 6.13
CA SER A 424 -2.17 -19.56 7.47
C SER A 424 -3.24 -20.01 8.49
N ASN A 425 -2.82 -20.64 9.59
CA ASN A 425 -3.73 -21.00 10.69
C ASN A 425 -4.46 -19.77 11.26
N GLU A 426 -3.79 -18.61 11.28
CA GLU A 426 -4.37 -17.34 11.71
C GLU A 426 -5.50 -16.89 10.77
N SER A 427 -5.28 -16.94 9.46
CA SER A 427 -6.32 -16.59 8.47
C SER A 427 -7.54 -17.51 8.56
N VAL A 428 -7.35 -18.81 8.84
CA VAL A 428 -8.43 -19.77 9.08
C VAL A 428 -9.19 -19.45 10.36
N ALA A 429 -8.48 -19.16 11.46
CA ALA A 429 -9.09 -18.78 12.72
C ALA A 429 -9.91 -17.49 12.58
N GLN A 430 -9.35 -16.49 11.90
CA GLN A 430 -10.04 -15.22 11.62
C GLN A 430 -11.30 -15.43 10.75
N ALA A 431 -11.24 -16.28 9.73
CA ALA A 431 -12.41 -16.63 8.92
C ALA A 431 -13.52 -17.28 9.75
N MET A 432 -13.17 -18.18 10.68
CA MET A 432 -14.14 -18.81 11.58
C MET A 432 -14.72 -17.81 12.58
N GLU A 433 -13.89 -16.89 13.09
CA GLU A 433 -14.35 -15.85 14.03
C GLU A 433 -15.32 -14.88 13.35
N ILE A 434 -15.08 -14.50 12.08
CA ILE A 434 -16.04 -13.71 11.29
C ILE A 434 -17.42 -14.36 11.27
N VAL A 435 -17.48 -15.67 10.99
CA VAL A 435 -18.74 -16.41 10.93
C VAL A 435 -19.43 -16.44 12.29
N LYS A 436 -18.66 -16.54 13.37
CA LYS A 436 -19.16 -16.56 14.75
C LYS A 436 -19.69 -15.18 15.17
N GLU A 437 -18.93 -14.12 14.94
CA GLU A 437 -19.32 -12.75 15.26
C GLU A 437 -20.56 -12.31 14.47
N TRP A 438 -20.63 -12.63 13.17
CA TRP A 438 -21.82 -12.35 12.36
C TRP A 438 -23.07 -13.04 12.91
N LYS A 439 -22.92 -14.30 13.37
CA LYS A 439 -24.02 -15.02 14.03
C LYS A 439 -24.42 -14.32 15.32
N GLN A 440 -23.48 -13.89 16.16
CA GLN A 440 -23.79 -13.19 17.41
C GLN A 440 -24.55 -11.88 17.17
N LEU A 441 -24.06 -11.03 16.26
CA LEU A 441 -24.70 -9.75 15.90
C LEU A 441 -26.16 -9.91 15.46
N HIS A 442 -26.53 -11.04 14.85
CA HIS A 442 -27.87 -11.27 14.31
C HIS A 442 -28.65 -12.45 14.93
N LEU A 443 -28.12 -13.07 15.97
CA LEU A 443 -28.85 -13.96 16.89
C LEU A 443 -29.55 -13.10 17.95
N ASP A 444 -28.84 -12.15 18.55
CA ASP A 444 -29.36 -11.29 19.63
C ASP A 444 -30.49 -10.35 19.13
N ALA A 445 -30.45 -9.94 17.86
CA ALA A 445 -31.49 -9.10 17.24
C ALA A 445 -32.88 -9.78 17.11
N ARG A 446 -32.97 -11.11 17.26
CA ARG A 446 -34.26 -11.83 17.25
C ARG A 446 -34.89 -11.94 18.64
N ASP A 447 -34.11 -11.76 19.71
CA ASP A 447 -34.59 -11.92 21.08
C ASP A 447 -35.06 -10.58 21.72
N GLU A 448 -34.81 -9.43 21.09
CA GLU A 448 -35.33 -8.12 21.55
C GLU A 448 -36.74 -7.78 21.03
N ASN A 449 -37.35 -8.64 20.21
CA ASN A 449 -38.71 -8.45 19.66
C ASN A 449 -39.71 -9.55 20.09
N VAL A 450 -39.49 -10.21 21.23
CA VAL A 450 -40.43 -11.19 21.82
C VAL A 450 -41.05 -10.69 23.12
#